data_AF-A0A023DG11-F1
#
_entry.id   AF-A0A023DG11-F1
#
_cell.length_a   1.000
_cell.length_b   1.000
_cell.length_c   1.000
_cell.angle_alpha   90.00
_cell.angle_beta   90.00
_cell.angle_gamma   90.00
#
_symmetry.space_group_name_H-M   'P 1'
#
loop_
_entity.id
_entity.type
_entity.pdbx_description
1 polymer ?
#
loop_
_entity_poly.entity_id
_entity_poly.type
_entity_poly.pdbx_seq_one_letter_code
_entity_poly.pdbx_strand_id
1 'polypeptide(L)' 'MGKVVIPSGEHVPLNGVSSHKQNEYSIVIKGSFIAESGGKQYRINARDATFIPAGGRTYGL' A
#
# COMPACT_ATOMS: atom_id res chain seq x y z
N MET A 1 6.54 -4.80 13.12
CA MET A 1 5.33 -5.30 12.41
C MET A 1 4.14 -4.49 12.88
N GLY A 2 3.28 -4.07 11.96
CA GLY A 2 2.07 -3.32 12.26
C GLY A 2 0.88 -3.92 11.51
N LYS A 3 -0.32 -3.62 11.98
CA LYS A 3 -1.57 -3.92 11.29
C LYS A 3 -2.31 -2.61 11.06
N VAL A 4 -2.75 -2.38 9.84
CA VAL A 4 -3.62 -1.25 9.48
C VAL A 4 -4.98 -1.77 9.06
N VAL A 5 -6.02 -1.01 9.34
CA VAL A 5 -7.38 -1.21 8.83
C VAL A 5 -7.75 0.06 8.10
N ILE A 6 -8.17 -0.09 6.85
CA ILE A 6 -8.48 1.03 5.96
C ILE A 6 -9.98 0.96 5.66
N PRO A 7 -10.76 1.93 6.14
CA PRO A 7 -12.19 1.99 5.82
C PRO A 7 -12.42 2.12 4.32
N SER A 8 -13.58 1.65 3.85
CA SER A 8 -13.95 1.80 2.44
C SER A 8 -14.03 3.28 2.07
N GLY A 9 -13.32 3.68 1.01
CA GLY A 9 -13.24 5.06 0.55
C GLY A 9 -12.12 5.88 1.19
N GLU A 10 -11.41 5.34 2.18
CA GLU A 10 -10.20 5.92 2.74
C GLU A 10 -8.95 5.31 2.09
N HIS A 11 -7.79 5.93 2.34
CA HIS A 11 -6.50 5.49 1.83
C HIS A 11 -5.35 5.89 2.76
N VAL A 12 -4.20 5.27 2.55
CA VAL A 12 -2.95 5.49 3.28
C VAL A 12 -1.83 5.85 2.29
N PRO A 13 -1.01 6.87 2.62
CA PRO A 13 -1.23 7.85 3.66
C PRO A 13 -2.41 8.77 3.31
N LEU A 14 -3.11 9.31 4.31
CA LEU A 14 -4.25 10.22 4.11
C LEU A 14 -3.92 11.43 3.21
N ASN A 15 -2.66 11.85 3.22
CA ASN A 15 -2.14 12.89 2.34
C ASN A 15 -0.73 12.52 1.88
N GLY A 16 -0.41 12.81 0.61
CA GLY A 16 0.94 12.70 0.08
C GLY A 16 1.34 11.27 -0.34
N VAL A 17 2.60 10.92 -0.09
CA VAL A 17 3.29 9.71 -0.58
C VAL A 17 3.81 8.91 0.58
N SER A 18 3.64 7.59 0.54
CA SER A 18 4.45 6.70 1.40
C SER A 18 5.82 6.48 0.76
N SER A 19 6.88 6.88 1.47
CA SER A 19 8.27 6.60 1.12
C SER A 19 9.13 6.47 2.38
N HIS A 20 9.84 5.36 2.47
CA HIS A 20 10.58 4.98 3.66
C HIS A 20 12.03 4.61 3.32
N LYS A 21 12.92 4.74 4.32
CA LYS A 21 14.32 4.30 4.20
C LYS A 21 14.47 2.77 4.28
N GLN A 22 13.40 2.08 4.63
CA GLN A 22 13.32 0.64 4.79
C GLN A 22 12.50 0.03 3.65
N ASN A 23 12.74 -1.25 3.41
CA ASN A 23 11.85 -2.08 2.62
C ASN A 23 10.53 -2.29 3.37
N GLU A 24 9.42 -2.25 2.64
CA GLU A 24 8.09 -2.55 3.16
C GLU A 24 7.54 -3.82 2.52
N TYR A 25 6.98 -4.69 3.36
CA TYR A 25 6.24 -5.87 2.95
C TYR A 25 4.86 -5.84 3.59
N SER A 26 3.83 -5.91 2.76
CA SER A 26 2.44 -5.89 3.21
C SER A 26 1.68 -7.06 2.59
N ILE A 27 0.82 -7.69 3.39
CA ILE A 27 -0.07 -8.78 2.95
C ILE A 27 -1.50 -8.35 3.21
N VAL A 28 -2.36 -8.46 2.21
CA VAL A 28 -3.77 -8.12 2.36
C VAL A 28 -4.51 -9.29 2.95
N ILE A 29 -4.94 -9.16 4.20
CA ILE A 29 -5.66 -10.23 4.91
C ILE A 29 -7.12 -10.32 4.44
N LYS A 30 -7.77 -9.17 4.19
CA LYS A 30 -9.18 -9.09 3.78
C LYS A 30 -9.42 -7.82 2.95
N GLY A 31 -10.32 -7.90 1.98
CA GLY A 31 -10.74 -6.77 1.15
C GLY A 31 -9.91 -6.61 -0.11
N SER A 32 -9.96 -5.41 -0.69
CA SER A 32 -9.15 -5.02 -1.85
C SER A 32 -9.01 -3.50 -1.89
N PHE A 33 -7.93 -2.99 -2.46
CA PHE A 33 -7.72 -1.57 -2.70
C PHE A 33 -6.92 -1.35 -4.00
N ILE A 34 -6.80 -0.09 -4.42
CA ILE A 34 -6.00 0.33 -5.56
C ILE A 34 -4.83 1.14 -5.05
N ALA A 35 -3.62 0.63 -5.22
CA ALA A 35 -2.41 1.39 -4.95
C ALA A 35 -1.76 1.85 -6.26
N GLU A 36 -1.10 3.01 -6.22
CA GLU A 36 -0.24 3.47 -7.29
C GLU A 36 1.23 3.31 -6.88
N SER A 37 2.05 2.79 -7.80
CA SER A 37 3.50 2.81 -7.68
C SER A 37 4.15 3.01 -9.04
N GLY A 38 5.13 3.91 -9.11
CA GLY A 38 5.84 4.20 -10.36
C GLY A 38 4.93 4.73 -11.48
N GLY A 39 3.86 5.45 -11.16
CA GLY A 39 2.89 5.96 -12.13
C GLY A 39 1.94 4.90 -12.70
N LYS A 40 1.90 3.70 -12.11
CA LYS A 40 0.99 2.63 -12.50
C LYS A 40 0.11 2.23 -11.33
N GLN A 41 -1.17 2.03 -11.62
CA GLN A 41 -2.14 1.52 -10.65
C GLN A 41 -2.17 -0.01 -10.63
N TYR A 42 -2.33 -0.55 -9.43
CA TYR A 42 -2.42 -1.98 -9.16
C TYR A 42 -3.64 -2.22 -8.28
N ARG A 43 -4.53 -3.13 -8.70
CA ARG A 43 -5.58 -3.65 -7.83
C ARG A 43 -5.00 -4.79 -6.99
N ILE A 44 -5.00 -4.60 -5.68
CA ILE A 44 -4.46 -5.56 -4.72
C ILE A 44 -5.64 -6.17 -3.96
N ASN A 45 -5.71 -7.49 -3.94
CA ASN A 45 -6.82 -8.24 -3.35
C ASN A 45 -6.36 -9.01 -2.12
N ALA A 46 -7.31 -9.52 -1.33
CA ALA A 46 -6.99 -10.45 -0.25
C ALA A 46 -6.13 -11.60 -0.77
N ARG A 47 -5.09 -11.94 0.00
CA ARG A 47 -4.04 -12.93 -0.30
C ARG A 47 -2.96 -12.46 -1.28
N ASP A 48 -3.09 -11.28 -1.88
CA ASP A 48 -1.96 -10.64 -2.56
C ASP A 48 -0.98 -10.06 -1.54
N ALA A 49 0.27 -9.89 -1.97
CA ALA A 49 1.32 -9.25 -1.21
C ALA A 49 1.96 -8.13 -2.04
N THR A 50 2.42 -7.08 -1.35
CA THR A 50 3.23 -6.03 -1.96
C THR A 50 4.63 -6.05 -1.37
N PHE A 51 5.59 -5.70 -2.22
CA PHE A 51 6.95 -5.39 -1.82
C PHE A 51 7.30 -4.01 -2.37
N ILE A 52 7.63 -3.10 -1.47
CA ILE A 52 8.06 -1.75 -1.81
C ILE A 52 9.51 -1.62 -1.36
N PRO A 53 10.48 -1.51 -2.28
CA PRO A 53 11.87 -1.34 -1.92
C PRO A 53 12.10 0.01 -1.22
N ALA A 54 13.16 0.10 -0.41
CA ALA A 54 13.58 1.34 0.23
C ALA A 54 13.71 2.49 -0.79
N GLY A 55 13.17 3.67 -0.43
CA GLY A 55 13.06 4.83 -1.34
C GLY A 55 11.97 4.71 -2.41
N GLY A 56 11.28 3.57 -2.48
CA GLY A 56 10.08 3.39 -3.29
C GLY A 56 8.99 4.36 -2.86
N ARG A 57 8.14 4.73 -3.83
CA ARG A 57 7.03 5.65 -3.63
C ARG A 57 5.73 4.94 -3.95
N THR A 58 4.78 5.05 -3.03
CA THR A 58 3.42 4.52 -3.21
C THR A 58 2.36 5.50 -2.75
N TYR A 59 1.18 5.38 -3.36
CA TYR A 59 -0.03 6.14 -3.03
C TYR A 59 -1.21 5.16 -2.92
N GLY A 60 -2.20 5.49 -2.09
CA GLY A 60 -3.47 4.77 -2.11
C GLY A 60 -3.44 3.37 -1.48
N LEU A 61 -2.49 3.09 -0.58
CA LEU A 61 -2.47 1.84 0.18
C LEU A 61 -3.71 1.72 1.06
#